data_AF-A0AA42EGF5-F1
#
_entry.id   AF-A0AA42EGF5-F1
#
_cell.length_a   1.000
_cell.length_b   1.000
_cell.length_c   1.000
_cell.angle_alpha   90.00
_cell.angle_beta   90.00
_cell.angle_gamma   90.00
#
_symmetry.space_group_name_H-M   'P 1'
#
loop_
_entity.id
_entity.type
_entity.pdbx_description
1 polymer ?
#
loop_
_entity_poly.entity_id
_entity_poly.type
_entity_poly.pdbx_seq_one_letter_code
_entity_poly.pdbx_strand_id
1 'polypeptide(L)'
;MKIGKIVTLLLAAMIMFTPLETMATNTKKQTTKTQLIVKKKSTKKVASKKKVKKKAVRSNTKSTKTTVPSDNQTKKLYGVKGADLERVKVSNNQKSYQEKGTTHKVMGKEASRQYSEVGTASYYADKFHGRRTASGEIFDKNGYTAAHKTLALGSYALITNLRNGKKVIVRINDRGPFSKTLIIDLSKGAAKVIGMVGTGTAKVRVEAMQVDKEGYIIGKGAEALYQIAQQEGLNLKVKGDGETLAIKADTEPTPQAVVSQPKFVLKVTQLKNERMAKKVQKVISTVNSHIVTKEKRYEVIIDVSSAEEAQQVKQQLNRLGYTVFSYSEK
;
A
#
# COMPACT_ATOMS: atom_id res chain seq x y z
N MET A 1 -20.70 -34.58 -53.50
CA MET A 1 -22.16 -34.70 -53.26
C MET A 1 -22.40 -34.54 -51.77
N LYS A 2 -23.23 -33.53 -51.37
CA LYS A 2 -24.11 -33.40 -50.17
C LYS A 2 -23.63 -33.94 -48.80
N ILE A 3 -23.88 -33.39 -47.61
CA ILE A 3 -24.62 -32.26 -46.97
C ILE A 3 -24.19 -32.35 -45.48
N GLY A 4 -24.15 -31.24 -44.74
CA GLY A 4 -24.13 -31.31 -43.26
C GLY A 4 -24.02 -29.95 -42.57
N LYS A 5 -25.17 -29.29 -42.36
CA LYS A 5 -25.35 -28.04 -41.59
C LYS A 5 -25.55 -28.35 -40.09
N ILE A 6 -24.94 -27.57 -39.19
CA ILE A 6 -25.36 -27.32 -37.79
C ILE A 6 -24.90 -25.88 -37.46
N VAL A 7 -25.75 -24.83 -37.58
CA VAL A 7 -26.79 -24.32 -36.66
C VAL A 7 -26.26 -23.88 -35.28
N THR A 8 -25.92 -22.59 -35.21
CA THR A 8 -26.42 -21.53 -34.29
C THR A 8 -26.66 -21.81 -32.80
N LEU A 9 -25.96 -21.05 -31.94
CA LEU A 9 -26.58 -20.41 -30.76
C LEU A 9 -25.81 -19.12 -30.39
N LEU A 10 -26.45 -17.97 -30.57
CA LEU A 10 -25.96 -16.63 -30.23
C LEU A 10 -26.91 -16.09 -29.15
N LEU A 11 -26.43 -15.94 -27.91
CA LEU A 11 -27.23 -15.45 -26.79
C LEU A 11 -27.00 -13.94 -26.65
N ALA A 12 -28.01 -13.16 -27.05
CA ALA A 12 -28.10 -11.72 -26.80
C ALA A 12 -28.69 -11.49 -25.39
N ALA A 13 -27.97 -10.76 -24.53
CA ALA A 13 -28.48 -10.29 -23.25
C ALA A 13 -29.01 -8.86 -23.39
N MET A 14 -30.32 -8.76 -23.26
CA MET A 14 -31.16 -7.59 -23.48
C MET A 14 -31.20 -6.70 -22.23
N ILE A 15 -31.09 -5.39 -22.48
CA ILE A 15 -31.20 -4.27 -21.56
C ILE A 15 -32.61 -4.24 -20.95
N MET A 16 -32.73 -4.07 -19.64
CA MET A 16 -33.96 -3.57 -19.02
C MET A 16 -33.66 -2.40 -18.09
N PHE A 17 -34.30 -1.29 -18.46
CA PHE A 17 -34.29 0.03 -17.87
C PHE A 17 -35.64 0.19 -17.16
N THR A 18 -35.66 0.54 -15.87
CA THR A 18 -36.87 1.12 -15.25
C THR A 18 -36.48 2.21 -14.26
N PRO A 19 -37.17 3.37 -14.28
CA PRO A 19 -37.04 4.42 -13.28
C PRO A 19 -38.06 4.20 -12.15
N LEU A 20 -37.81 4.78 -10.98
CA LEU A 20 -38.83 4.91 -9.94
C LEU A 20 -38.92 6.36 -9.51
N GLU A 21 -40.00 7.02 -9.95
CA GLU A 21 -40.45 8.32 -9.48
C GLU A 21 -41.39 8.17 -8.28
N THR A 22 -41.34 9.23 -7.48
CA THR A 22 -42.10 9.59 -6.29
C THR A 22 -43.62 9.56 -6.44
N MET A 23 -44.34 9.14 -5.39
CA MET A 23 -45.60 9.78 -4.97
C MET A 23 -45.72 9.77 -3.44
N ALA A 24 -46.08 10.94 -2.91
CA ALA A 24 -46.45 11.17 -1.53
C ALA A 24 -47.84 10.59 -1.24
N THR A 25 -48.06 10.08 -0.03
CA THR A 25 -49.36 10.22 0.64
C THR A 25 -49.18 10.48 2.12
N ASN A 26 -50.08 11.35 2.56
CA ASN A 26 -50.19 12.03 3.82
C ASN A 26 -51.24 11.27 4.63
N THR A 27 -50.91 10.82 5.85
CA THR A 27 -51.95 10.39 6.79
C THR A 27 -51.66 10.97 8.18
N LYS A 28 -52.58 11.86 8.54
CA LYS A 28 -52.75 12.58 9.79
C LYS A 28 -53.39 11.66 10.83
N LYS A 29 -53.23 12.02 12.12
CA LYS A 29 -53.73 11.43 13.38
C LYS A 29 -52.67 10.55 14.07
N GLN A 30 -52.41 10.66 15.37
CA GLN A 30 -53.22 11.19 16.44
C GLN A 30 -52.35 11.65 17.61
N THR A 31 -52.80 12.73 18.22
CA THR A 31 -52.52 13.27 19.54
C THR A 31 -52.22 12.24 20.64
N THR A 32 -51.21 12.53 21.47
CA THR A 32 -51.40 12.59 22.92
C THR A 32 -50.36 13.49 23.56
N LYS A 33 -50.86 14.54 24.21
CA LYS A 33 -50.11 15.44 25.10
C LYS A 33 -49.81 14.67 26.38
N THR A 34 -48.59 14.79 26.91
CA THR A 34 -48.38 14.94 28.34
C THR A 34 -47.21 15.89 28.54
N GLN A 35 -47.53 17.08 29.03
CA GLN A 35 -46.58 18.04 29.56
C GLN A 35 -46.42 17.79 31.06
N LEU A 36 -45.20 17.93 31.57
CA LEU A 36 -44.93 18.39 32.94
C LEU A 36 -43.52 19.02 32.98
N ILE A 37 -43.49 20.32 32.64
CA ILE A 37 -43.08 21.45 33.51
C ILE A 37 -42.37 21.04 34.83
N VAL A 38 -41.28 21.62 35.38
CA VAL A 38 -40.34 22.74 35.08
C VAL A 38 -39.35 22.84 36.27
N LYS A 39 -38.11 23.30 35.99
CA LYS A 39 -37.13 24.07 36.81
C LYS A 39 -36.83 23.73 38.30
N LYS A 40 -35.53 23.70 38.63
CA LYS A 40 -34.72 24.77 39.32
C LYS A 40 -33.31 24.18 39.60
N LYS A 41 -32.19 24.77 39.15
CA LYS A 41 -31.37 25.92 39.63
C LYS A 41 -30.78 25.78 41.05
N SER A 42 -29.53 26.27 41.17
CA SER A 42 -28.70 26.58 42.38
C SER A 42 -27.67 25.49 42.74
N THR A 43 -26.36 25.64 42.49
CA THR A 43 -25.28 26.55 42.97
C THR A 43 -24.54 26.09 44.24
N LYS A 44 -23.20 26.15 44.13
CA LYS A 44 -22.15 26.56 45.10
C LYS A 44 -21.28 25.51 45.81
N LYS A 45 -19.97 25.75 45.57
CA LYS A 45 -18.82 25.86 46.50
C LYS A 45 -18.01 24.61 46.92
N VAL A 46 -16.74 24.66 46.46
CA VAL A 46 -15.49 24.67 47.25
C VAL A 46 -15.24 23.50 48.21
N ALA A 47 -14.16 22.74 47.95
CA ALA A 47 -12.98 22.70 48.81
C ALA A 47 -11.92 21.70 48.31
N SER A 48 -10.69 22.20 48.23
CA SER A 48 -9.45 21.44 48.25
C SER A 48 -9.37 20.52 49.47
N LYS A 49 -8.85 19.30 49.31
CA LYS A 49 -8.02 18.66 50.35
C LYS A 49 -7.13 17.55 49.77
N LYS A 50 -5.84 17.88 49.76
CA LYS A 50 -4.67 17.00 49.70
C LYS A 50 -4.87 15.83 50.70
N LYS A 51 -4.73 14.59 50.25
CA LYS A 51 -4.51 13.44 51.15
C LYS A 51 -3.59 12.42 50.48
N VAL A 52 -2.34 12.45 50.93
CA VAL A 52 -1.33 11.42 50.70
C VAL A 52 -1.77 10.17 51.47
N LYS A 53 -1.87 9.04 50.78
CA LYS A 53 -1.84 7.71 51.40
C LYS A 53 -0.95 6.78 50.57
N LYS A 54 0.22 6.46 51.14
CA LYS A 54 1.03 5.30 50.78
C LYS A 54 0.31 4.04 51.27
N LYS A 55 0.08 3.04 50.40
CA LYS A 55 0.45 1.63 50.67
C LYS A 55 0.16 0.71 49.46
N ALA A 56 1.01 -0.32 49.40
CA ALA A 56 0.83 -1.63 48.77
C ALA A 56 1.07 -1.72 47.25
N VAL A 57 2.34 -1.95 46.94
CA VAL A 57 2.83 -2.67 45.77
C VAL A 57 2.06 -4.00 45.67
N ARG A 58 1.30 -4.17 44.58
CA ARG A 58 0.90 -5.48 44.08
C ARG A 58 1.15 -5.46 42.58
N SER A 59 2.27 -6.05 42.21
CA SER A 59 2.72 -6.25 40.84
C SER A 59 1.68 -7.07 40.08
N ASN A 60 0.93 -6.42 39.20
CA ASN A 60 0.16 -7.09 38.17
C ASN A 60 0.67 -6.60 36.82
N THR A 61 1.78 -7.21 36.39
CA THR A 61 2.51 -6.87 35.17
C THR A 61 1.72 -7.40 33.97
N LYS A 62 0.69 -6.67 33.55
CA LYS A 62 0.08 -6.87 32.23
C LYS A 62 0.83 -5.97 31.24
N SER A 63 1.94 -6.52 30.74
CA SER A 63 2.78 -5.94 29.69
C SER A 63 1.93 -5.64 28.45
N THR A 64 1.55 -4.38 28.28
CA THR A 64 1.08 -3.84 27.01
C THR A 64 2.28 -3.18 26.37
N LYS A 65 2.92 -3.93 25.47
CA LYS A 65 4.11 -3.52 24.73
C LYS A 65 3.73 -2.34 23.82
N THR A 66 4.01 -1.12 24.27
CA THR A 66 4.02 0.07 23.40
C THR A 66 5.20 -0.10 22.44
N THR A 67 4.94 -0.64 21.25
CA THR A 67 5.93 -0.78 20.19
C THR A 67 6.20 0.58 19.57
N VAL A 68 7.25 1.24 20.06
CA VAL A 68 7.95 2.25 19.26
C VAL A 68 8.50 1.49 18.03
N PRO A 69 8.17 1.89 16.79
CA PRO A 69 8.72 1.25 15.60
C PRO A 69 10.24 1.35 15.64
N SER A 70 10.93 0.25 15.38
CA SER A 70 12.37 0.26 15.18
C SER A 70 12.64 1.00 13.86
N ASP A 71 12.94 2.29 13.97
CA ASP A 71 13.17 3.28 12.90
C ASP A 71 14.02 2.80 11.70
N ASN A 72 14.77 1.71 11.84
CA ASN A 72 15.71 1.19 10.85
C ASN A 72 15.36 -0.19 10.27
N GLN A 73 14.40 -0.94 10.83
CA GLN A 73 14.15 -2.31 10.37
C GLN A 73 13.60 -2.33 8.95
N THR A 74 12.56 -1.55 8.67
CA THR A 74 11.99 -1.46 7.31
C THR A 74 12.96 -0.89 6.29
N LYS A 75 13.80 0.08 6.67
CA LYS A 75 14.85 0.60 5.78
C LYS A 75 15.86 -0.49 5.44
N LYS A 76 16.28 -1.30 6.40
CA LYS A 76 17.18 -2.44 6.18
C LYS A 76 16.56 -3.52 5.29
N LEU A 77 15.28 -3.84 5.49
CA LEU A 77 14.63 -4.97 4.83
C LEU A 77 14.05 -4.62 3.45
N TYR A 78 13.61 -3.38 3.23
CA TYR A 78 12.85 -2.98 2.03
C TYR A 78 13.34 -1.68 1.40
N GLY A 79 14.42 -1.09 1.91
CA GLY A 79 14.97 0.15 1.37
C GLY A 79 14.13 1.40 1.69
N VAL A 80 13.08 1.29 2.50
CA VAL A 80 12.22 2.43 2.86
C VAL A 80 12.04 2.50 4.37
N LYS A 81 12.31 3.67 4.94
CA LYS A 81 12.06 3.96 6.36
C LYS A 81 10.56 4.01 6.64
N GLY A 82 10.12 3.50 7.78
CA GLY A 82 8.72 3.61 8.19
C GLY A 82 8.29 2.59 9.23
N ALA A 83 6.98 2.41 9.37
CA ALA A 83 6.37 1.50 10.33
C ALA A 83 6.82 0.04 10.09
N ASP A 84 7.12 -0.68 11.17
CA ASP A 84 7.41 -2.12 11.10
C ASP A 84 6.21 -2.88 10.53
N LEU A 85 6.49 -3.68 9.50
CA LEU A 85 5.48 -4.41 8.74
C LEU A 85 5.13 -5.71 9.46
N GLU A 86 4.27 -5.60 10.46
CA GLU A 86 3.76 -6.73 11.23
C GLU A 86 2.30 -7.04 10.90
N ARG A 87 1.91 -8.31 11.02
CA ARG A 87 0.52 -8.71 10.88
C ARG A 87 -0.31 -8.17 12.03
N VAL A 88 -1.15 -7.19 11.75
CA VAL A 88 -2.08 -6.64 12.74
C VAL A 88 -3.43 -7.35 12.64
N LYS A 89 -3.87 -7.99 13.72
CA LYS A 89 -5.25 -8.46 13.87
C LYS A 89 -6.15 -7.27 14.19
N VAL A 90 -6.55 -6.51 13.17
CA VAL A 90 -7.57 -5.47 13.37
C VAL A 90 -8.96 -6.06 13.19
N SER A 91 -9.79 -5.88 14.22
CA SER A 91 -11.24 -6.06 14.16
C SER A 91 -11.80 -5.08 13.14
N ASN A 92 -11.97 -5.51 11.89
CA ASN A 92 -12.40 -4.66 10.79
C ASN A 92 -13.88 -4.88 10.46
N ASN A 93 -14.70 -5.19 11.47
CA ASN A 93 -16.13 -5.45 11.31
C ASN A 93 -16.93 -4.18 10.96
N GLN A 94 -16.29 -3.01 11.08
CA GLN A 94 -16.90 -1.73 10.78
C GLN A 94 -16.86 -1.42 9.28
N LYS A 95 -17.99 -1.65 8.60
CA LYS A 95 -18.16 -1.38 7.14
C LYS A 95 -18.33 0.11 6.82
N SER A 96 -18.73 0.92 7.80
CA SER A 96 -18.90 2.37 7.67
C SER A 96 -18.77 3.07 9.02
N TYR A 97 -18.55 4.38 8.99
CA TYR A 97 -18.55 5.24 10.19
C TYR A 97 -19.18 6.60 9.88
N GLN A 98 -19.64 7.28 10.91
CA GLN A 98 -20.19 8.63 10.79
C GLN A 98 -19.19 9.66 11.30
N GLU A 99 -19.06 10.75 10.55
CA GLU A 99 -18.36 11.96 10.98
C GLU A 99 -19.27 13.16 10.68
N LYS A 100 -19.67 13.90 11.72
CA LYS A 100 -20.54 15.08 11.62
C LYS A 100 -21.77 14.88 10.71
N GLY A 101 -22.44 13.73 10.85
CA GLY A 101 -23.63 13.36 10.05
C GLY A 101 -23.34 12.82 8.65
N THR A 102 -22.09 12.82 8.18
CA THR A 102 -21.69 12.19 6.92
C THR A 102 -21.29 10.73 7.16
N THR A 103 -21.87 9.81 6.40
CA THR A 103 -21.50 8.39 6.45
C THR A 103 -20.37 8.11 5.46
N HIS A 104 -19.27 7.55 5.97
CA HIS A 104 -18.11 7.13 5.18
C HIS A 104 -18.05 5.61 5.08
N LYS A 105 -17.91 5.08 3.86
CA LYS A 105 -17.74 3.65 3.61
C LYS A 105 -16.27 3.24 3.73
N VAL A 106 -16.01 2.19 4.51
CA VAL A 106 -14.67 1.61 4.66
C VAL A 106 -14.48 0.54 3.58
N MET A 107 -13.30 0.53 2.95
CA MET A 107 -12.92 -0.50 1.99
C MET A 107 -12.66 -1.83 2.72
N GLY A 108 -13.07 -2.93 2.10
CA GLY A 108 -12.64 -4.26 2.54
C GLY A 108 -11.12 -4.44 2.42
N LYS A 109 -10.57 -5.50 3.04
CA LYS A 109 -9.13 -5.79 2.97
C LYS A 109 -8.65 -5.95 1.53
N GLU A 110 -9.40 -6.68 0.72
CA GLU A 110 -9.09 -6.93 -0.70
C GLU A 110 -9.07 -5.65 -1.53
N ALA A 111 -10.10 -4.81 -1.40
CA ALA A 111 -10.11 -3.51 -2.09
C ALA A 111 -9.00 -2.58 -1.57
N SER A 112 -8.74 -2.60 -0.26
CA SER A 112 -7.69 -1.78 0.34
C SER A 112 -6.30 -2.15 -0.18
N ARG A 113 -5.98 -3.43 -0.37
CA ARG A 113 -4.65 -3.82 -0.90
C ARG A 113 -4.43 -3.39 -2.35
N GLN A 114 -5.51 -3.15 -3.11
CA GLN A 114 -5.43 -2.68 -4.50
C GLN A 114 -5.45 -1.15 -4.63
N TYR A 115 -5.55 -0.42 -3.51
CA TYR A 115 -5.64 1.03 -3.53
C TYR A 115 -4.29 1.66 -3.93
N SER A 116 -4.35 2.49 -4.98
CA SER A 116 -3.29 3.39 -5.40
C SER A 116 -3.92 4.70 -5.86
N GLU A 117 -3.55 5.81 -5.23
CA GLU A 117 -4.10 7.12 -5.56
C GLU A 117 -3.03 8.21 -5.45
N VAL A 118 -3.11 9.22 -6.32
CA VAL A 118 -2.34 10.45 -6.22
C VAL A 118 -3.24 11.57 -5.68
N GLY A 119 -2.77 12.24 -4.64
CA GLY A 119 -3.54 13.34 -4.04
C GLY A 119 -2.68 14.21 -3.14
N THR A 120 -3.36 15.07 -2.36
CA THR A 120 -2.68 15.96 -1.42
C THR A 120 -2.66 15.34 -0.03
N ALA A 121 -1.47 15.24 0.56
CA ALA A 121 -1.30 14.89 1.96
C ALA A 121 -1.18 16.13 2.85
N SER A 122 -1.57 15.99 4.10
CA SER A 122 -1.18 16.89 5.20
C SER A 122 -0.54 16.09 6.35
N TYR A 123 -0.30 16.74 7.49
CA TYR A 123 0.10 16.04 8.71
C TYR A 123 -0.60 16.60 9.95
N TYR A 124 -0.78 15.74 10.96
CA TYR A 124 -1.46 16.09 12.20
C TYR A 124 -0.77 17.21 12.97
N ALA A 125 -1.59 18.11 13.54
CA ALA A 125 -1.14 19.08 14.53
C ALA A 125 -0.70 18.40 15.84
N ASP A 126 0.32 18.97 16.49
CA ASP A 126 0.92 18.42 17.72
C ASP A 126 -0.10 18.19 18.86
N LYS A 127 -1.21 18.93 18.90
CA LYS A 127 -2.29 18.82 19.91
C LYS A 127 -2.99 17.46 19.96
N PHE A 128 -2.88 16.65 18.90
CA PHE A 128 -3.49 15.33 18.83
C PHE A 128 -2.65 14.26 19.53
N HIS A 129 -1.37 14.54 19.80
CA HIS A 129 -0.48 13.59 20.46
C HIS A 129 -1.07 13.10 21.80
N GLY A 130 -1.00 11.79 22.04
CA GLY A 130 -1.53 11.17 23.26
C GLY A 130 -3.04 10.87 23.23
N ARG A 131 -3.77 11.27 22.17
CA ARG A 131 -5.20 10.96 22.01
C ARG A 131 -5.40 9.59 21.39
N ARG A 132 -6.58 8.99 21.61
CA ARG A 132 -6.96 7.74 20.95
C ARG A 132 -7.31 7.98 19.48
N THR A 133 -6.84 7.12 18.59
CA THR A 133 -7.23 7.06 17.18
C THR A 133 -8.45 6.16 16.97
N ALA A 134 -8.98 6.11 15.74
CA ALA A 134 -10.07 5.21 15.38
C ALA A 134 -9.74 3.71 15.53
N SER A 135 -8.46 3.31 15.45
CA SER A 135 -8.05 1.95 15.78
C SER A 135 -8.02 1.64 17.29
N GLY A 136 -8.18 2.68 18.14
CA GLY A 136 -8.11 2.60 19.59
C GLY A 136 -6.71 2.81 20.18
N GLU A 137 -5.69 2.94 19.33
CA GLU A 137 -4.32 3.19 19.75
C GLU A 137 -4.10 4.63 20.19
N ILE A 138 -3.06 4.86 20.97
CA ILE A 138 -2.61 6.21 21.31
C ILE A 138 -1.80 6.78 20.15
N PHE A 139 -2.21 7.95 19.65
CA PHE A 139 -1.52 8.65 18.58
C PHE A 139 -0.16 9.18 19.05
N ASP A 140 0.91 8.71 18.41
CA ASP A 140 2.25 9.26 18.53
C ASP A 140 2.56 10.15 17.31
N LYS A 141 2.85 11.44 17.56
CA LYS A 141 3.21 12.37 16.49
C LYS A 141 4.56 12.03 15.85
N ASN A 142 5.45 11.35 16.58
CA ASN A 142 6.79 10.99 16.12
C ASN A 142 6.84 9.63 15.40
N GLY A 143 5.78 8.83 15.49
CA GLY A 143 5.70 7.52 14.83
C GLY A 143 5.52 7.60 13.31
N TYR A 144 5.24 6.44 12.71
CA TYR A 144 4.91 6.29 11.29
C TYR A 144 3.48 5.80 11.09
N THR A 145 2.53 6.64 11.48
CA THR A 145 1.11 6.37 11.29
C THR A 145 0.44 7.41 10.41
N ALA A 146 -0.76 7.09 9.93
CA ALA A 146 -1.58 8.01 9.14
C ALA A 146 -3.09 7.76 9.35
N ALA A 147 -3.88 8.82 9.11
CA ALA A 147 -5.32 8.73 8.91
C ALA A 147 -5.65 8.58 7.43
N HIS A 148 -6.60 7.69 7.15
CA HIS A 148 -7.18 7.58 5.83
C HIS A 148 -8.70 7.34 5.90
N LYS A 149 -9.46 7.90 4.95
CA LYS A 149 -10.93 7.89 4.97
C LYS A 149 -11.49 6.49 4.87
N THR A 150 -10.93 5.67 3.97
CA THR A 150 -11.57 4.42 3.52
C THR A 150 -10.71 3.17 3.69
N LEU A 151 -9.37 3.24 3.54
CA LEU A 151 -8.46 2.12 3.82
C LEU A 151 -8.74 1.42 5.16
N ALA A 152 -8.61 0.10 5.15
CA ALA A 152 -8.74 -0.74 6.33
C ALA A 152 -7.79 -0.30 7.46
N LEU A 153 -8.29 -0.23 8.71
CA LEU A 153 -7.39 0.03 9.85
C LEU A 153 -6.43 -1.15 10.01
N GLY A 154 -5.18 -0.85 10.35
CA GLY A 154 -4.07 -1.78 10.44
C GLY A 154 -3.47 -2.21 9.10
N SER A 155 -3.99 -1.73 7.97
CA SER A 155 -3.24 -1.80 6.72
C SER A 155 -2.06 -0.83 6.78
N TYR A 156 -1.15 -0.97 5.82
CA TYR A 156 -0.03 -0.07 5.63
C TYR A 156 -0.16 0.64 4.28
N ALA A 157 0.62 1.70 4.09
CA ALA A 157 0.77 2.35 2.81
C ALA A 157 2.21 2.84 2.62
N LEU A 158 2.72 2.69 1.40
CA LEU A 158 3.89 3.40 0.93
C LEU A 158 3.45 4.78 0.47
N ILE A 159 4.05 5.81 1.06
CA ILE A 159 3.80 7.21 0.72
C ILE A 159 5.01 7.73 -0.03
N THR A 160 4.81 8.15 -1.27
CA THR A 160 5.86 8.78 -2.08
C THR A 160 5.53 10.26 -2.27
N ASN A 161 6.39 11.16 -1.80
CA ASN A 161 6.29 12.57 -2.13
C ASN A 161 6.75 12.80 -3.56
N LEU A 162 5.83 13.24 -4.42
CA LEU A 162 6.07 13.35 -5.86
C LEU A 162 7.02 14.49 -6.23
N ARG A 163 7.22 15.46 -5.35
CA ARG A 163 8.12 16.59 -5.59
C ARG A 163 9.59 16.20 -5.44
N ASN A 164 9.91 15.35 -4.48
CA ASN A 164 11.31 15.06 -4.10
C ASN A 164 11.67 13.56 -4.14
N GLY A 165 10.72 12.69 -4.52
CA GLY A 165 10.90 11.25 -4.61
C GLY A 165 11.10 10.53 -3.26
N LYS A 166 11.06 11.24 -2.14
CA LYS A 166 11.24 10.67 -0.79
C LYS A 166 10.02 9.83 -0.41
N LYS A 167 10.28 8.75 0.31
CA LYS A 167 9.28 7.71 0.61
C LYS A 167 9.25 7.38 2.09
N VAL A 168 8.07 7.00 2.58
CA VAL A 168 7.90 6.48 3.94
C VAL A 168 6.80 5.41 3.95
N ILE A 169 6.98 4.36 4.74
CA ILE A 169 5.92 3.38 5.03
C ILE A 169 5.17 3.84 6.28
N VAL A 170 3.84 3.90 6.21
CA VAL A 170 3.00 4.26 7.35
C VAL A 170 1.95 3.20 7.62
N ARG A 171 1.55 3.06 8.88
CA ARG A 171 0.39 2.25 9.28
C ARG A 171 -0.87 3.12 9.34
N ILE A 172 -1.96 2.62 8.74
CA ILE A 172 -3.27 3.28 8.80
C ILE A 172 -3.92 2.95 10.13
N ASN A 173 -3.97 3.91 11.04
CA ASN A 173 -4.51 3.68 12.38
C ASN A 173 -5.62 4.66 12.79
N ASP A 174 -5.97 5.58 11.91
CA ASP A 174 -7.01 6.57 12.18
C ASP A 174 -7.90 6.85 10.96
N ARG A 175 -8.97 7.63 11.16
CA ARG A 175 -9.90 8.09 10.12
C ARG A 175 -9.74 9.58 9.84
N GLY A 176 -10.01 9.94 8.59
CA GLY A 176 -9.80 11.27 8.05
C GLY A 176 -8.78 11.24 6.91
N PRO A 177 -8.26 12.38 6.45
CA PRO A 177 -8.75 13.74 6.72
C PRO A 177 -10.22 13.89 6.30
N PHE A 178 -10.98 14.81 6.90
CA PHE A 178 -12.35 15.10 6.47
C PHE A 178 -12.45 16.31 5.53
N SER A 179 -11.30 16.83 5.10
CA SER A 179 -11.22 17.79 3.99
C SER A 179 -11.57 17.12 2.66
N LYS A 180 -12.19 17.87 1.75
CA LYS A 180 -12.47 17.41 0.39
C LYS A 180 -11.21 17.29 -0.47
N THR A 181 -10.16 18.06 -0.16
CA THR A 181 -8.95 18.16 -1.00
C THR A 181 -7.80 17.26 -0.55
N LEU A 182 -7.87 16.74 0.68
CA LEU A 182 -6.83 15.90 1.27
C LEU A 182 -7.24 14.43 1.21
N ILE A 183 -6.27 13.57 0.89
CA ILE A 183 -6.48 12.12 0.81
C ILE A 183 -5.91 11.39 2.02
N ILE A 184 -4.90 11.97 2.69
CA ILE A 184 -4.22 11.33 3.81
C ILE A 184 -3.62 12.37 4.77
N ASP A 185 -3.67 12.08 6.07
CA ASP A 185 -3.01 12.87 7.12
C ASP A 185 -1.92 12.03 7.76
N LEU A 186 -0.66 12.46 7.63
CA LEU A 186 0.49 11.76 8.18
C LEU A 186 0.76 12.17 9.62
N SER A 187 1.41 11.29 10.37
CA SER A 187 2.16 11.68 11.57
C SER A 187 3.28 12.66 11.22
N LYS A 188 3.68 13.50 12.18
CA LYS A 188 4.78 14.45 11.99
C LYS A 188 6.11 13.74 11.72
N GLY A 189 6.33 12.57 12.33
CA GLY A 189 7.47 11.68 12.05
C GLY A 189 7.54 11.28 10.58
N ALA A 190 6.45 10.74 10.03
CA ALA A 190 6.37 10.41 8.61
C ALA A 190 6.52 11.64 7.68
N ALA A 191 5.90 12.77 8.04
CA ALA A 191 6.02 14.02 7.28
C ALA A 191 7.46 14.56 7.23
N LYS A 192 8.25 14.37 8.30
CA LYS A 192 9.69 14.70 8.31
C LYS A 192 10.46 13.85 7.32
N VAL A 193 10.21 12.53 7.30
CA VAL A 193 10.90 11.59 6.39
C VAL A 193 10.72 12.00 4.93
N ILE A 194 9.49 12.34 4.52
CA ILE A 194 9.23 12.75 3.13
C ILE A 194 9.43 14.24 2.86
N GLY A 195 9.95 15.00 3.84
CA GLY A 195 10.35 16.39 3.67
C GLY A 195 9.18 17.33 3.35
N MET A 196 8.05 17.19 4.05
CA MET A 196 6.86 18.04 3.83
C MET A 196 6.47 18.92 5.03
N VAL A 197 7.20 18.86 6.16
CA VAL A 197 6.87 19.65 7.36
C VAL A 197 6.85 21.15 7.09
N GLY A 198 7.87 21.67 6.38
CA GLY A 198 7.98 23.10 6.07
C GLY A 198 6.87 23.60 5.14
N THR A 199 6.40 22.77 4.22
CA THR A 199 5.32 23.16 3.28
C THR A 199 3.91 22.91 3.83
N GLY A 200 3.77 22.21 4.96
CA GLY A 200 2.47 21.83 5.54
C GLY A 200 1.77 20.69 4.79
N THR A 201 1.81 20.75 3.46
CA THR A 201 1.19 19.78 2.54
C THR A 201 2.15 19.34 1.45
N ALA A 202 1.84 18.23 0.78
CA ALA A 202 2.58 17.73 -0.37
C ALA A 202 1.68 16.93 -1.32
N LYS A 203 1.99 16.95 -2.62
CA LYS A 203 1.44 15.96 -3.55
C LYS A 203 2.14 14.63 -3.36
N VAL A 204 1.35 13.60 -3.08
CA VAL A 204 1.85 12.25 -2.77
C VAL A 204 1.14 11.20 -3.61
N ARG A 205 1.83 10.08 -3.84
CA ARG A 205 1.21 8.81 -4.20
C ARG A 205 1.06 7.96 -2.94
N VAL A 206 -0.12 7.36 -2.76
CA VAL A 206 -0.45 6.45 -1.66
C VAL A 206 -0.68 5.07 -2.24
N GLU A 207 0.18 4.11 -1.91
CA GLU A 207 0.10 2.73 -2.39
C GLU A 207 -0.11 1.79 -1.19
N ALA A 208 -1.31 1.25 -1.06
CA ALA A 208 -1.69 0.47 0.11
C ALA A 208 -1.15 -0.95 0.06
N MET A 209 -0.90 -1.53 1.23
CA MET A 209 -0.41 -2.90 1.39
C MET A 209 -0.87 -3.50 2.73
N GLN A 210 -0.80 -4.82 2.85
CA GLN A 210 -1.11 -5.56 4.08
C GLN A 210 -0.10 -6.68 4.30
N VAL A 211 0.00 -7.13 5.55
CA VAL A 211 0.81 -8.30 5.92
C VAL A 211 -0.11 -9.49 6.16
N ASP A 212 0.11 -10.59 5.45
CA ASP A 212 -0.69 -11.80 5.54
C ASP A 212 -0.34 -12.66 6.78
N LYS A 213 -0.93 -13.85 6.87
CA LYS A 213 -0.69 -14.79 7.99
C LYS A 213 0.73 -15.38 8.03
N GLU A 214 1.40 -15.43 6.89
CA GLU A 214 2.75 -15.98 6.70
C GLU A 214 3.83 -14.88 6.78
N GLY A 215 3.42 -13.62 6.90
CA GLY A 215 4.31 -12.45 6.97
C GLY A 215 4.68 -11.89 5.60
N TYR A 216 3.98 -12.28 4.53
CA TYR A 216 4.14 -11.65 3.22
C TYR A 216 3.39 -10.33 3.16
N ILE A 217 4.02 -9.34 2.54
CA ILE A 217 3.43 -8.06 2.20
C ILE A 217 2.75 -8.20 0.85
N ILE A 218 1.49 -7.82 0.78
CA ILE A 218 0.64 -7.93 -0.41
C ILE A 218 -0.01 -6.59 -0.76
N GLY A 219 -0.23 -6.34 -2.04
CA GLY A 219 -0.93 -5.16 -2.56
C GLY A 219 -0.05 -4.21 -3.36
N LYS A 220 -0.59 -3.05 -3.75
CA LYS A 220 0.12 -2.07 -4.59
C LYS A 220 1.40 -1.55 -3.96
N GLY A 221 1.40 -1.36 -2.65
CA GLY A 221 2.63 -1.02 -1.94
C GLY A 221 3.69 -2.13 -1.97
N ALA A 222 3.29 -3.40 -2.05
CA ALA A 222 4.23 -4.52 -2.17
C ALA A 222 4.94 -4.52 -3.53
N GLU A 223 4.20 -4.27 -4.61
CA GLU A 223 4.75 -4.08 -5.97
C GLU A 223 5.81 -2.97 -5.99
N ALA A 224 5.49 -1.81 -5.42
CA ALA A 224 6.41 -0.68 -5.36
C ALA A 224 7.64 -0.94 -4.48
N LEU A 225 7.46 -1.57 -3.31
CA LEU A 225 8.57 -1.94 -2.44
C LEU A 225 9.49 -2.97 -3.08
N TYR A 226 8.94 -3.92 -3.85
CA TYR A 226 9.76 -4.87 -4.60
C TYR A 226 10.69 -4.14 -5.56
N GLN A 227 10.18 -3.20 -6.36
CA GLN A 227 11.00 -2.44 -7.30
C GLN A 227 12.11 -1.63 -6.60
N ILE A 228 11.80 -1.02 -5.45
CA ILE A 228 12.79 -0.28 -4.65
C ILE A 228 13.85 -1.23 -4.11
N ALA A 229 13.44 -2.38 -3.57
CA ALA A 229 14.36 -3.38 -3.06
C ALA A 229 15.30 -3.91 -4.15
N GLN A 230 14.80 -4.18 -5.36
CA GLN A 230 15.63 -4.59 -6.49
C GLN A 230 16.65 -3.51 -6.88
N GLN A 231 16.26 -2.23 -6.86
CA GLN A 231 17.17 -1.11 -7.12
C GLN A 231 18.26 -0.96 -6.04
N GLU A 232 17.93 -1.28 -4.78
CA GLU A 232 18.89 -1.28 -3.66
C GLU A 232 19.66 -2.60 -3.50
N GLY A 233 19.43 -3.58 -4.37
CA GLY A 233 20.07 -4.91 -4.30
C GLY A 233 19.66 -5.74 -3.09
N LEU A 234 18.44 -5.54 -2.58
CA LEU A 234 17.87 -6.28 -1.47
C LEU A 234 17.15 -7.54 -1.96
N ASN A 235 17.48 -8.68 -1.37
CA ASN A 235 16.86 -9.97 -1.67
C ASN A 235 15.52 -10.11 -0.95
N LEU A 236 14.47 -10.37 -1.73
CA LEU A 236 13.11 -10.60 -1.22
C LEU A 236 12.58 -11.93 -1.75
N LYS A 237 11.95 -12.71 -0.87
CA LYS A 237 11.12 -13.85 -1.26
C LYS A 237 9.87 -13.32 -1.94
N VAL A 238 9.62 -13.77 -3.16
CA VAL A 238 8.43 -13.42 -3.94
C VAL A 238 7.52 -14.64 -4.06
N LYS A 239 6.23 -14.45 -3.79
CA LYS A 239 5.17 -15.42 -4.07
C LYS A 239 4.13 -14.72 -4.95
N GLY A 240 3.66 -15.38 -6.01
CA GLY A 240 2.66 -14.81 -6.89
C GLY A 240 2.09 -15.84 -7.87
N ASP A 241 0.81 -15.70 -8.15
CA ASP A 241 0.02 -16.45 -9.13
C ASP A 241 -0.02 -15.75 -10.51
N GLY A 242 0.71 -14.64 -10.66
CA GLY A 242 0.72 -13.80 -11.86
C GLY A 242 -0.14 -12.54 -11.75
N GLU A 243 -1.07 -12.46 -10.78
CA GLU A 243 -1.96 -11.29 -10.60
C GLU A 243 -1.68 -10.51 -9.31
N THR A 244 -1.24 -11.18 -8.23
CA THR A 244 -0.86 -10.49 -6.99
C THR A 244 0.59 -10.80 -6.62
N LEU A 245 1.42 -9.76 -6.51
CA LEU A 245 2.78 -9.89 -5.98
C LEU A 245 2.77 -9.84 -4.44
N ALA A 246 3.37 -10.86 -3.82
CA ALA A 246 3.57 -10.96 -2.38
C ALA A 246 5.08 -11.02 -2.07
N ILE A 247 5.58 -10.14 -1.21
CA ILE A 247 7.02 -10.09 -0.84
C ILE A 247 7.25 -10.33 0.64
N LYS A 248 8.36 -10.97 0.97
CA LYS A 248 8.83 -11.12 2.34
C LYS A 248 10.34 -10.94 2.36
N ALA A 249 10.85 -10.14 3.28
CA ALA A 249 12.29 -10.03 3.46
C ALA A 249 12.83 -11.29 4.13
N ASP A 250 14.02 -11.72 3.73
CA ASP A 250 14.73 -12.77 4.44
C ASP A 250 15.17 -12.26 5.81
N THR A 251 14.79 -12.99 6.86
CA THR A 251 15.09 -12.63 8.26
C THR A 251 16.58 -12.71 8.59
N GLU A 252 17.37 -13.33 7.72
CA GLU A 252 18.82 -13.22 7.72
C GLU A 252 19.27 -12.47 6.46
N PRO A 253 19.85 -11.26 6.58
CA PRO A 253 20.53 -10.65 5.47
C PRO A 253 21.79 -11.47 5.22
N THR A 254 21.75 -12.42 4.29
CA THR A 254 22.97 -13.03 3.77
C THR A 254 23.81 -11.91 3.16
N PRO A 255 25.02 -11.61 3.66
CA PRO A 255 25.86 -10.63 3.02
C PRO A 255 26.29 -11.15 1.64
N GLN A 256 26.15 -10.29 0.64
CA GLN A 256 26.67 -10.36 -0.74
C GLN A 256 25.84 -11.15 -1.76
N ALA A 257 25.05 -10.40 -2.55
CA ALA A 257 25.48 -10.07 -3.91
C ALA A 257 25.22 -8.57 -4.08
N VAL A 258 26.27 -7.77 -4.15
CA VAL A 258 26.16 -6.39 -4.62
C VAL A 258 25.52 -6.49 -6.00
N VAL A 259 24.34 -5.90 -6.20
CA VAL A 259 23.85 -5.64 -7.56
C VAL A 259 24.85 -4.68 -8.18
N SER A 260 25.86 -5.28 -8.82
CA SER A 260 26.75 -4.58 -9.72
C SER A 260 25.86 -3.83 -10.69
N GLN A 261 26.12 -2.54 -10.90
CA GLN A 261 25.60 -1.87 -12.09
C GLN A 261 25.85 -2.80 -13.29
N PRO A 262 24.91 -2.92 -14.24
CA PRO A 262 25.03 -3.90 -15.30
C PRO A 262 26.33 -3.63 -16.05
N LYS A 263 27.32 -4.48 -15.80
CA LYS A 263 28.64 -4.37 -16.41
C LYS A 263 28.58 -4.87 -17.84
N PHE A 264 27.64 -5.75 -18.19
CA PHE A 264 27.60 -6.31 -19.54
C PHE A 264 26.22 -6.21 -20.17
N VAL A 265 26.23 -5.94 -21.48
CA VAL A 265 25.04 -5.90 -22.32
C VAL A 265 25.13 -6.98 -23.38
N LEU A 266 24.10 -7.83 -23.45
CA LEU A 266 23.91 -8.77 -24.55
C LEU A 266 22.90 -8.19 -25.53
N LYS A 267 23.24 -8.17 -26.82
CA LYS A 267 22.29 -7.81 -27.89
C LYS A 267 21.90 -9.03 -28.70
N VAL A 268 20.62 -9.36 -28.66
CA VAL A 268 20.02 -10.38 -29.53
C VAL A 268 19.50 -9.67 -30.78
N THR A 269 20.02 -10.02 -31.96
CA THR A 269 19.64 -9.40 -33.24
C THR A 269 18.95 -10.40 -34.16
N GLN A 270 18.62 -9.99 -35.39
CA GLN A 270 17.89 -10.79 -36.40
C GLN A 270 16.42 -11.12 -36.06
N LEU A 271 15.82 -10.41 -35.10
CA LEU A 271 14.41 -10.59 -34.77
C LEU A 271 13.55 -9.81 -35.77
N LYS A 272 12.92 -10.56 -36.68
CA LYS A 272 12.14 -10.00 -37.80
C LYS A 272 10.80 -9.38 -37.37
N ASN A 273 10.33 -9.68 -36.17
CA ASN A 273 9.06 -9.15 -35.64
C ASN A 273 9.07 -9.07 -34.10
N GLU A 274 8.16 -8.25 -33.57
CA GLU A 274 8.00 -8.01 -32.13
C GLU A 274 7.65 -9.29 -31.36
N ARG A 275 6.90 -10.22 -31.99
CA ARG A 275 6.51 -11.50 -31.38
C ARG A 275 7.72 -12.35 -31.03
N MET A 276 8.75 -12.37 -31.89
CA MET A 276 10.01 -13.05 -31.62
C MET A 276 10.77 -12.37 -30.47
N ALA A 277 10.80 -11.04 -30.43
CA ALA A 277 11.44 -10.30 -29.34
C ALA A 277 10.77 -10.56 -27.98
N LYS A 278 9.44 -10.57 -27.93
CA LYS A 278 8.67 -10.94 -26.73
C LYS A 278 8.90 -12.40 -26.31
N LYS A 279 9.08 -13.32 -27.28
CA LYS A 279 9.41 -14.73 -26.99
C LYS A 279 10.80 -14.84 -26.34
N VAL A 280 11.78 -14.13 -26.87
CA VAL A 280 13.12 -14.03 -26.26
C VAL A 280 13.01 -13.47 -24.84
N GLN A 281 12.34 -12.33 -24.66
CA GLN A 281 12.13 -11.71 -23.35
C GLN A 281 11.45 -12.63 -22.33
N LYS A 282 10.46 -13.42 -22.78
CA LYS A 282 9.77 -14.41 -21.93
C LYS A 282 10.68 -15.57 -21.51
N VAL A 283 11.61 -15.98 -22.37
CA VAL A 283 12.58 -17.04 -22.09
C VAL A 283 13.64 -16.60 -21.08
N ILE A 284 14.02 -15.31 -21.12
CA ILE A 284 15.03 -14.71 -20.24
C ILE A 284 14.40 -13.90 -19.09
N SER A 285 13.20 -14.26 -18.65
CA SER A 285 12.45 -13.51 -17.63
C SER A 285 13.16 -13.37 -16.28
N THR A 286 14.24 -14.12 -16.08
CA THR A 286 15.12 -14.08 -14.90
C THR A 286 16.09 -12.90 -14.89
N VAL A 287 16.30 -12.25 -16.03
CA VAL A 287 17.25 -11.13 -16.19
C VAL A 287 16.55 -9.90 -16.73
N ASN A 288 17.02 -8.72 -16.33
CA ASN A 288 16.43 -7.47 -16.77
C ASN A 288 16.69 -7.27 -18.27
N SER A 289 15.62 -7.05 -19.05
CA SER A 289 15.74 -6.91 -20.50
C SER A 289 14.69 -5.98 -21.09
N HIS A 290 15.06 -5.26 -22.13
CA HIS A 290 14.19 -4.34 -22.85
C HIS A 290 14.34 -4.50 -24.36
N ILE A 291 13.25 -4.21 -25.08
CA ILE A 291 13.18 -4.36 -26.54
C ILE A 291 13.41 -2.99 -27.17
N VAL A 292 14.31 -2.90 -28.14
CA VAL A 292 14.57 -1.69 -28.92
C VAL A 292 14.32 -1.99 -30.40
N THR A 293 13.76 -1.01 -31.11
CA THR A 293 13.55 -1.10 -32.56
C THR A 293 14.62 -0.29 -33.27
N LYS A 294 15.41 -0.93 -34.13
CA LYS A 294 16.47 -0.29 -34.93
C LYS A 294 16.35 -0.71 -36.39
N GLU A 295 16.24 0.24 -37.31
CA GLU A 295 16.25 -0.02 -38.77
C GLU A 295 15.30 -1.15 -39.22
N LYS A 296 14.03 -1.12 -38.76
CA LYS A 296 13.00 -2.16 -39.04
C LYS A 296 13.30 -3.56 -38.49
N ARG A 297 14.24 -3.70 -37.56
CA ARG A 297 14.53 -4.93 -36.82
C ARG A 297 14.34 -4.70 -35.31
N TYR A 298 14.06 -5.78 -34.59
CA TYR A 298 13.95 -5.77 -33.13
C TYR A 298 15.26 -6.27 -32.53
N GLU A 299 15.73 -5.58 -31.49
CA GLU A 299 16.85 -5.97 -30.66
C GLU A 299 16.36 -6.19 -29.24
N VAL A 300 16.81 -7.27 -28.59
CA VAL A 300 16.60 -7.45 -27.14
C VAL A 300 17.91 -7.11 -26.46
N ILE A 301 17.88 -6.09 -25.62
CA ILE A 301 18.99 -5.65 -24.78
C ILE A 301 18.81 -6.29 -23.41
N ILE A 302 19.80 -7.07 -23.00
CA ILE A 302 19.80 -7.78 -21.72
C ILE A 302 20.89 -7.18 -20.85
N ASP A 303 20.51 -6.65 -19.70
CA ASP A 303 21.40 -6.06 -18.72
C ASP A 303 21.79 -7.16 -17.71
N VAL A 304 23.07 -7.52 -17.65
CA VAL A 304 23.60 -8.58 -16.78
C VAL A 304 24.76 -8.06 -15.93
N SER A 305 24.93 -8.66 -14.75
CA SER A 305 25.78 -8.13 -13.68
C SER A 305 27.16 -8.78 -13.61
N SER A 306 27.34 -9.95 -14.23
CA SER A 306 28.65 -10.63 -14.32
C SER A 306 28.90 -11.26 -15.70
N ALA A 307 30.18 -11.55 -15.98
CA ALA A 307 30.60 -12.22 -17.20
C ALA A 307 30.05 -13.66 -17.26
N GLU A 308 29.99 -14.36 -16.13
CA GLU A 308 29.44 -15.71 -16.00
C GLU A 308 27.95 -15.73 -16.32
N GLU A 309 27.18 -14.78 -15.77
CA GLU A 309 25.75 -14.61 -16.06
C GLU A 309 25.53 -14.34 -17.55
N ALA A 310 26.38 -13.50 -18.15
CA ALA A 310 26.34 -13.23 -19.58
C ALA A 310 26.60 -14.49 -20.44
N GLN A 311 27.55 -15.33 -20.04
CA GLN A 311 27.85 -16.60 -20.71
C GLN A 311 26.71 -17.61 -20.56
N GLN A 312 26.08 -17.70 -19.39
CA GLN A 312 24.94 -18.58 -19.15
C GLN A 312 23.74 -18.19 -20.01
N VAL A 313 23.39 -16.91 -20.03
CA VAL A 313 22.31 -16.38 -20.88
C VAL A 313 22.62 -16.59 -22.36
N LYS A 314 23.88 -16.39 -22.78
CA LYS A 314 24.33 -16.67 -24.16
C LYS A 314 24.18 -18.15 -24.52
N GLN A 315 24.60 -19.07 -23.66
CA GLN A 315 24.44 -20.50 -23.88
C GLN A 315 22.96 -20.92 -23.95
N GLN A 316 22.11 -20.37 -23.09
CA GLN A 316 20.68 -20.63 -23.09
C GLN A 316 20.02 -20.13 -24.38
N LEU A 317 20.36 -18.93 -24.85
CA LEU A 317 19.85 -18.38 -26.11
C LEU A 317 20.32 -19.22 -27.31
N ASN A 318 21.59 -19.63 -27.34
CA ASN A 318 22.14 -20.50 -28.39
C ASN A 318 21.43 -21.86 -28.44
N ARG A 319 21.15 -22.49 -27.29
CA ARG A 319 20.37 -23.74 -27.21
C ARG A 319 18.98 -23.61 -27.80
N LEU A 320 18.40 -22.41 -27.74
CA LEU A 320 17.07 -22.10 -28.25
C LEU A 320 17.08 -21.57 -29.69
N GLY A 321 18.24 -21.62 -30.36
CA GLY A 321 18.41 -21.20 -31.74
C GLY A 321 18.49 -19.69 -31.94
N TYR A 322 18.69 -18.91 -30.88
CA TYR A 322 18.90 -17.47 -30.95
C TYR A 322 20.40 -17.14 -30.92
N THR A 323 20.87 -16.44 -31.94
CA THR A 323 22.26 -15.99 -31.99
C THR A 323 22.42 -14.67 -31.23
N VAL A 324 23.35 -14.64 -30.27
CA VAL A 324 23.75 -13.40 -29.57
C VAL A 324 24.92 -12.77 -30.30
N PHE A 325 24.79 -11.52 -30.75
CA PHE A 325 25.72 -10.90 -31.71
C PHE A 325 26.74 -9.95 -31.09
N SER A 326 26.48 -9.40 -29.91
CA SER A 326 27.45 -8.55 -29.24
C SER A 326 27.43 -8.72 -27.73
N TYR A 327 28.62 -8.74 -27.16
CA TYR A 327 28.91 -8.61 -25.74
C TYR A 327 29.73 -7.33 -25.57
N SER A 328 29.23 -6.37 -24.81
CA SER A 328 29.96 -5.14 -24.50
C SER A 328 29.95 -4.91 -22.99
N GLU A 329 31.13 -4.60 -22.44
CA GLU A 329 31.25 -4.08 -21.09
C GLU A 329 30.80 -2.60 -21.08
N LYS A 330 30.04 -2.19 -20.07
CA LYS A 330 29.62 -0.80 -19.81
C LYS A 330 30.62 -0.12 -18.89
#